data_AF-A0A950SWR2-F1
#
_entry.id   AF-A0A950SWR2-F1
#
_cell.length_a   1.000
_cell.length_b   1.000
_cell.length_c   1.000
_cell.angle_alpha   90.00
_cell.angle_beta   90.00
_cell.angle_gamma   90.00
#
_symmetry.space_group_name_H-M   'P 1'
#
loop_
_entity.id
_entity.type
_entity.pdbx_description
1 polymer ?
#
loop_
_entity_poly.entity_id
_entity_poly.type
_entity_poly.pdbx_seq_one_letter_code
_entity_poly.pdbx_strand_id
1 'polypeptide(L)'
;IVGIHALAVFSTAALQHGNIRLPEWLERLLRPVLVTTDMHRIHHSVVFEEANSNYGAVLSIWDRLFRTYTSISRAQHEGIVFGIRELPRRDCLKPSAMFLTPWRIPRALAMN
;
A
#
# COMPACT_ATOMS: atom_id res chain seq x y z
N ILE A 1 -20.60 16.74 4.79
CA ILE A 1 -19.30 16.60 4.09
C ILE A 1 -18.31 15.79 4.93
N VAL A 2 -17.95 16.24 6.14
CA VAL A 2 -17.00 15.52 7.02
C VAL A 2 -17.43 14.08 7.34
N GLY A 3 -18.70 13.86 7.68
CA GLY A 3 -19.21 12.51 7.99
C GLY A 3 -19.13 11.55 6.80
N ILE A 4 -19.46 12.02 5.59
CA ILE A 4 -19.37 11.21 4.36
C ILE A 4 -17.92 10.86 4.06
N HIS A 5 -17.01 11.83 4.19
CA HIS A 5 -15.58 11.60 4.00
C HIS A 5 -15.03 10.58 5.01
N ALA A 6 -15.36 10.75 6.30
CA ALA A 6 -14.92 9.83 7.35
C ALA A 6 -15.41 8.39 7.10
N LEU A 7 -16.69 8.24 6.71
CA LEU A 7 -17.25 6.94 6.36
C LEU A 7 -16.53 6.31 5.16
N ALA A 8 -16.26 7.10 4.12
CA ALA A 8 -15.55 6.63 2.93
C ALA A 8 -14.15 6.13 3.28
N VAL A 9 -13.36 6.93 4.02
CA VAL A 9 -12.00 6.55 4.45
C VAL A 9 -12.01 5.31 5.33
N PHE A 10 -12.92 5.25 6.31
CA PHE A 10 -13.03 4.08 7.19
C PHE A 10 -13.36 2.82 6.39
N SER A 11 -14.33 2.91 5.47
CA SER A 11 -14.77 1.78 4.66
C SER A 11 -13.66 1.29 3.73
N THR A 12 -12.96 2.19 3.03
CA THR A 12 -11.85 1.79 2.17
C THR A 12 -10.68 1.22 2.97
N ALA A 13 -10.31 1.83 4.09
CA ALA A 13 -9.26 1.30 4.95
C ALA A 13 -9.58 -0.12 5.47
N ALA A 14 -10.83 -0.35 5.89
CA ALA A 14 -11.28 -1.67 6.35
C ALA A 14 -11.21 -2.73 5.22
N LEU A 15 -11.51 -2.37 3.98
CA LEU A 15 -11.42 -3.26 2.82
C LEU A 15 -9.97 -3.52 2.37
N GLN A 16 -9.14 -2.47 2.38
CA GLN A 16 -7.74 -2.52 1.95
C GLN A 16 -6.83 -3.28 2.90
N HIS A 17 -7.09 -3.17 4.22
CA HIS A 17 -6.39 -3.91 5.26
C HIS A 17 -7.12 -5.16 5.74
N GLY A 18 -8.33 -5.39 5.24
CA GLY A 18 -9.02 -6.66 5.40
C GLY A 18 -8.29 -7.75 4.64
N ASN A 19 -8.22 -8.95 5.19
CA ASN A 19 -7.71 -10.13 4.47
C ASN A 19 -8.76 -10.65 3.46
N ILE A 20 -9.34 -9.74 2.68
CA ILE A 20 -10.44 -9.97 1.75
C ILE A 20 -9.90 -9.78 0.34
N ARG A 21 -10.03 -10.80 -0.50
CA ARG A 21 -9.68 -10.73 -1.92
C ARG A 21 -10.94 -10.48 -2.72
N LEU A 22 -10.99 -9.35 -3.43
CA LEU A 22 -12.09 -9.07 -4.34
C LEU A 22 -12.00 -9.99 -5.57
N PRO A 23 -13.13 -10.40 -6.16
CA PRO A 23 -13.11 -11.12 -7.42
C PRO A 23 -12.57 -10.22 -8.55
N GLU A 24 -11.89 -10.83 -9.51
CA GLU A 24 -11.10 -10.10 -10.51
C GLU A 24 -11.92 -9.12 -11.38
N TRP A 25 -13.17 -9.47 -11.69
CA TRP A 25 -14.05 -8.56 -12.44
C TRP A 25 -14.37 -7.28 -11.64
N LEU A 26 -14.49 -7.40 -10.30
CA LEU A 26 -14.78 -6.28 -9.42
C LEU A 26 -13.54 -5.40 -9.22
N GLU A 27 -12.37 -6.03 -9.05
CA GLU A 27 -11.08 -5.32 -9.07
C GLU A 27 -10.93 -4.47 -10.33
N ARG A 28 -11.18 -5.06 -11.51
CA ARG A 28 -11.10 -4.35 -12.80
C ARG A 28 -12.10 -3.22 -12.93
N LEU A 29 -13.31 -3.38 -12.40
CA LEU A 29 -14.35 -2.36 -12.42
C LEU A 29 -14.03 -1.18 -11.50
N LEU A 30 -13.48 -1.44 -10.31
CA LEU A 30 -13.27 -0.42 -9.27
C LEU A 30 -11.95 0.33 -9.40
N ARG A 31 -10.86 -0.34 -9.81
CA ARG A 31 -9.49 0.23 -9.91
C ARG A 31 -9.32 1.49 -10.77
N PRO A 32 -10.22 1.89 -11.68
CA PRO A 32 -10.11 3.18 -12.36
C PRO A 32 -10.37 4.37 -11.42
N VAL A 33 -11.28 4.22 -10.46
CA VAL A 33 -11.79 5.32 -9.61
C VAL A 33 -11.46 5.13 -8.13
N LEU A 34 -11.52 3.90 -7.61
CA LEU A 34 -11.28 3.58 -6.21
C LEU A 34 -9.94 2.85 -6.03
N VAL A 35 -9.30 3.09 -4.90
CA VAL A 35 -8.13 2.32 -4.47
C VAL A 35 -8.60 0.98 -3.92
N THR A 36 -8.37 -0.08 -4.70
CA THR A 36 -8.76 -1.44 -4.35
C THR A 36 -7.74 -2.12 -3.43
N THR A 37 -8.09 -3.28 -2.89
CA THR A 37 -7.19 -4.07 -2.05
C THR A 37 -5.92 -4.47 -2.80
N ASP A 38 -6.04 -4.91 -4.06
CA ASP A 38 -4.86 -5.26 -4.86
C ASP A 38 -3.98 -4.03 -5.14
N MET A 39 -4.55 -2.88 -5.47
CA MET A 39 -3.77 -1.63 -5.62
C MET A 39 -2.98 -1.27 -4.36
N HIS A 40 -3.65 -1.32 -3.20
CA HIS A 40 -3.05 -0.98 -1.91
C HIS A 40 -1.96 -1.98 -1.50
N ARG A 41 -2.11 -3.26 -1.84
CA ARG A 41 -1.08 -4.28 -1.54
C ARG A 41 0.26 -4.01 -2.24
N ILE A 42 0.24 -3.43 -3.44
CA ILE A 42 1.47 -3.06 -4.18
C ILE A 42 2.26 -2.00 -3.40
N HIS A 43 1.59 -1.02 -2.80
CA HIS A 43 2.21 0.02 -1.97
C HIS A 43 2.95 -0.56 -0.74
N HIS A 44 2.55 -1.73 -0.25
CA HIS A 44 3.24 -2.41 0.86
C HIS A 44 4.36 -3.37 0.41
N SER A 45 4.61 -3.46 -0.89
CA SER A 45 5.70 -4.27 -1.41
C SER A 45 7.04 -3.83 -0.84
N VAL A 46 7.94 -4.79 -0.66
CA VAL A 46 9.34 -4.53 -0.31
C VAL A 46 10.13 -3.93 -1.48
N VAL A 47 9.61 -4.03 -2.71
CA VAL A 47 10.23 -3.47 -3.92
C VAL A 47 10.01 -1.97 -3.94
N PHE A 48 11.10 -1.20 -4.02
CA PHE A 48 11.06 0.26 -3.87
C PHE A 48 10.10 0.96 -4.83
N GLU A 49 10.12 0.63 -6.12
CA GLU A 49 9.24 1.25 -7.12
C GLU A 49 7.76 0.91 -6.90
N GLU A 50 7.47 -0.30 -6.42
CA GLU A 50 6.12 -0.73 -6.08
C GLU A 50 5.63 -0.02 -4.80
N ALA A 51 6.49 0.05 -3.78
CA ALA A 51 6.20 0.73 -2.53
C ALA A 51 5.90 2.23 -2.73
N ASN A 52 6.63 2.86 -3.65
CA ASN A 52 6.49 4.27 -3.97
C ASN A 52 5.44 4.54 -5.08
N SER A 53 4.34 3.81 -5.03
CA SER A 53 3.20 3.93 -5.95
C SER A 53 1.86 3.75 -5.22
N ASN A 54 0.75 4.07 -5.90
CA ASN A 54 -0.62 3.90 -5.41
C ASN A 54 -0.88 4.55 -4.03
N TYR A 55 -0.56 5.84 -3.89
CA TYR A 55 -0.65 6.61 -2.65
C TYR A 55 -2.09 6.98 -2.24
N GLY A 56 -3.07 6.85 -3.13
CA GLY A 56 -4.45 7.19 -2.80
C GLY A 56 -5.01 6.37 -1.62
N ALA A 57 -5.79 7.01 -0.75
CA ALA A 57 -6.48 6.30 0.35
C ALA A 57 -7.91 5.85 -0.04
N VAL A 58 -8.58 6.61 -0.91
CA VAL A 58 -9.96 6.34 -1.34
C VAL A 58 -10.04 6.31 -2.87
N LEU A 59 -9.60 7.39 -3.52
CA LEU A 59 -9.70 7.57 -4.97
C LEU A 59 -8.36 7.31 -5.66
N SER A 60 -8.34 6.39 -6.63
CA SER A 60 -7.17 6.09 -7.46
C SER A 60 -6.92 7.13 -8.55
N ILE A 61 -7.86 8.06 -8.75
CA ILE A 61 -7.74 9.13 -9.75
C ILE A 61 -6.50 9.98 -9.48
N TRP A 62 -6.17 10.22 -8.21
CA TRP A 62 -4.98 10.96 -7.83
C TRP A 62 -3.70 10.28 -8.31
N ASP A 63 -3.61 8.96 -8.16
CA ASP A 63 -2.44 8.22 -8.64
C ASP A 63 -2.27 8.26 -10.16
N ARG A 64 -3.39 8.33 -10.89
CA ARG A 64 -3.35 8.50 -12.34
C ARG A 64 -2.92 9.90 -12.73
N LEU A 65 -3.47 10.91 -12.07
CA LEU A 65 -3.17 12.31 -12.32
C LEU A 65 -1.69 12.63 -12.05
N PHE A 66 -1.15 12.09 -10.96
CA PHE A 66 0.24 12.32 -10.54
C PHE A 66 1.21 11.24 -11.03
N ARG A 67 0.77 10.32 -11.90
CA ARG A 67 1.59 9.26 -12.50
C ARG A 67 2.28 8.33 -11.48
N THR A 68 1.62 8.07 -10.36
CA THR A 68 2.05 7.13 -9.32
C THR A 68 1.24 5.83 -9.37
N TYR A 69 0.41 5.64 -10.39
CA TYR A 69 -0.39 4.44 -10.57
C TYR A 69 0.44 3.25 -11.07
N THR A 70 0.45 2.16 -10.30
CA THR A 70 1.12 0.90 -10.67
C THR A 70 0.15 -0.27 -10.57
N SER A 71 0.27 -1.23 -11.50
CA SER A 71 -0.47 -2.49 -11.42
C SER A 71 0.36 -3.66 -11.89
N ILE A 72 0.19 -4.80 -11.24
CA ILE A 72 0.84 -6.06 -11.60
C ILE A 72 -0.21 -7.11 -11.99
N SER A 73 0.23 -8.22 -12.60
CA SER A 73 -0.67 -9.33 -12.90
C SER A 73 -1.15 -10.03 -11.63
N ARG A 74 -2.28 -10.73 -11.74
CA ARG A 74 -2.84 -11.48 -10.61
C ARG A 74 -1.91 -12.55 -10.04
N ALA A 75 -1.10 -13.19 -10.89
CA ALA A 75 -0.08 -14.14 -10.46
C ALA A 75 1.04 -13.45 -9.64
N GLN A 76 1.44 -12.25 -10.04
CA GLN A 76 2.44 -11.47 -9.31
C GLN A 76 1.93 -11.00 -7.94
N HIS A 77 0.62 -10.73 -7.79
CA HIS A 77 0.02 -10.37 -6.50
C HIS A 77 0.16 -11.44 -5.41
N GLU A 78 0.37 -12.71 -5.77
CA GLU A 78 0.56 -13.80 -4.81
C GLU A 78 2.01 -13.86 -4.30
N GLY A 79 2.94 -13.28 -5.05
CA GLY A 79 4.37 -13.24 -4.72
C GLY A 79 4.84 -11.96 -4.04
N ILE A 80 3.95 -11.00 -3.76
CA ILE A 80 4.35 -9.76 -3.08
C ILE A 80 4.90 -10.10 -1.69
N VAL A 81 6.15 -9.69 -1.45
CA VAL A 81 6.76 -9.73 -0.12
C VAL A 81 6.55 -8.37 0.53
N PHE A 82 5.93 -8.36 1.72
CA PHE A 82 5.66 -7.13 2.46
C PHE A 82 6.81 -6.75 3.39
N GLY A 83 7.02 -5.44 3.57
CA GLY A 83 7.91 -4.89 4.60
C GLY A 83 8.92 -3.88 4.07
N ILE A 84 9.89 -3.54 4.91
CA ILE A 84 10.99 -2.63 4.59
C ILE A 84 12.25 -3.46 4.43
N ARG A 85 12.89 -3.43 3.26
CA ARG A 85 14.00 -4.32 2.90
C ARG A 85 15.18 -4.20 3.86
N GLU A 86 15.44 -2.98 4.31
CA GLU A 86 16.57 -2.59 5.15
C GLU A 86 16.38 -3.02 6.61
N LEU A 87 15.17 -3.44 6.99
CA LEU A 87 14.83 -3.78 8.36
C LEU A 87 14.51 -5.27 8.52
N PRO A 88 15.33 -6.03 9.27
CA PRO A 88 15.02 -7.42 9.59
C PRO A 88 13.72 -7.54 10.38
N ARG A 89 12.81 -8.41 9.94
CA ARG A 89 11.49 -8.61 10.57
C ARG A 89 11.56 -8.90 12.08
N ARG A 90 12.63 -9.56 12.54
CA ARG A 90 12.84 -9.88 13.97
C ARG A 90 13.11 -8.66 14.84
N ASP A 91 13.72 -7.61 14.28
CA ASP A 91 14.06 -6.40 15.02
C ASP A 91 12.88 -5.44 15.10
N CYS A 92 12.04 -5.37 14.06
CA CYS A 92 10.87 -4.49 13.99
C CYS A 92 9.73 -4.83 14.98
N LEU A 93 9.74 -6.01 15.57
CA LEU A 93 8.67 -6.46 16.48
C LEU A 93 8.86 -5.99 17.92
N LYS A 94 10.02 -5.42 18.26
CA LYS A 94 10.29 -4.87 19.59
C LYS A 94 9.70 -3.46 19.67
N PRO A 95 8.94 -3.10 20.72
CA PRO A 95 8.43 -1.74 20.88
C PRO A 95 9.53 -0.67 20.82
N SER A 96 10.66 -0.93 21.46
CA SER A 96 11.82 -0.03 21.42
C SER A 96 12.37 0.17 20.00
N ALA A 97 12.36 -0.87 19.17
CA ALA A 97 12.75 -0.75 17.78
C ALA A 97 11.72 0.06 16.98
N MET A 98 10.42 -0.16 17.15
CA MET A 98 9.37 0.62 16.47
C MET A 98 9.56 2.13 16.69
N PHE A 99 9.88 2.55 17.93
CA PHE A 99 10.16 3.95 18.21
C PHE A 99 11.52 4.40 17.67
N LEU A 100 12.59 3.62 17.78
CA LEU A 100 13.94 4.06 17.42
C LEU A 100 14.29 3.90 15.92
N THR A 101 13.46 3.18 15.17
CA THR A 101 13.68 2.88 13.73
C THR A 101 13.93 4.14 12.89
N PRO A 102 13.17 5.25 13.03
CA PRO A 102 13.41 6.47 12.25
C PRO A 102 14.82 7.07 12.41
N TRP A 103 15.50 6.79 13.53
CA TRP A 103 16.85 7.26 13.83
C TRP A 103 17.94 6.22 13.55
N ARG A 104 17.55 4.99 13.19
CA ARG A 104 18.47 3.85 12.95
C ARG A 104 18.71 3.56 11.47
N ILE A 105 17.80 3.96 10.58
CA ILE A 105 17.96 3.76 9.14
C ILE A 105 18.73 4.96 8.57
N PRO A 106 19.94 4.77 7.99
CA PRO A 106 20.63 5.84 7.29
C PRO A 106 19.79 6.26 6.08
N ARG A 107 19.37 7.54 6.02
CA ARG A 107 18.57 8.08 4.89
C ARG A 107 19.20 7.84 3.52
N ALA A 108 20.52 7.68 3.46
CA ALA A 108 21.28 7.46 2.23
C ALA A 108 21.09 6.08 1.56
N LEU A 109 20.56 5.08 2.27
CA LEU A 109 20.33 3.74 1.72
C LEU A 109 18.91 3.51 1.20
N ALA A 110 17.99 4.45 1.45
CA ALA A 110 16.58 4.37 1.06
C ALA A 110 16.28 5.03 -0.31
N MET A 111 17.31 5.40 -1.07
CA MET A 111 17.20 6.15 -2.34
C MET A 111 17.85 5.44 -3.55
N ASN A 112 18.32 4.20 -3.38
CA ASN A 112 18.90 3.34 -4.44
C ASN A 112 18.12 2.03 -4.51
#